data_AF-A0A1Y2F0C7-F1
#
_entry.id   AF-A0A1Y2F0C7-F1
#
_cell.length_a   1.000
_cell.length_b   1.000
_cell.length_c   1.000
_cell.angle_alpha   90.00
_cell.angle_beta   90.00
_cell.angle_gamma   90.00
#
_symmetry.space_group_name_H-M   'P 1'
#
loop_
_entity.id
_entity.type
_entity.pdbx_description
1 polymer ?
#
loop_
_entity_poly.entity_id
_entity_poly.type
_entity_poly.pdbx_seq_one_letter_code
_entity_poly.pdbx_strand_id
1 'polypeptide(L)'
;MSKEDVLKIKDEKYTSFYCKNDICVKTDPLYDDKTVEIPDEHGNVTTYIVDTCNIQAAQNNDCPSMECNTDSDCLSNKCVNKHCVFNNKEPMIHCEDIQGPDFLFIKGELYMHCGKAWGIFVVVMMNVLLNDVMMVVYPTQMNIITPGSTELVMGLYLVLFLHVY
;
A
#
# COMPACT_ATOMS: atom_id res chain seq x y z
N MET A 1 12.29 7.89 9.32
CA MET A 1 13.38 7.22 8.56
C MET A 1 13.36 7.74 7.14
N SER A 2 14.50 7.83 6.44
CA SER A 2 14.48 8.27 5.03
C SER A 2 13.84 7.23 4.12
N LYS A 3 13.32 7.61 2.95
CA LYS A 3 12.81 6.65 1.97
C LYS A 3 13.90 5.73 1.46
N GLU A 4 15.11 6.24 1.29
CA GLU A 4 16.27 5.44 0.88
C GLU A 4 16.65 4.37 1.90
N ASP A 5 16.53 4.68 3.19
CA ASP A 5 16.81 3.72 4.25
C ASP A 5 15.72 2.65 4.35
N VAL A 6 14.46 3.01 4.14
CA VAL A 6 13.35 2.04 4.01
C VAL A 6 13.66 1.03 2.91
N LEU A 7 14.10 1.48 1.73
CA LEU A 7 14.42 0.60 0.60
C LEU A 7 15.60 -0.36 0.85
N LYS A 8 16.44 -0.10 1.86
CA LYS A 8 17.55 -0.99 2.23
C LYS A 8 17.13 -2.12 3.17
N ILE A 9 15.92 -2.06 3.73
CA ILE A 9 15.38 -3.11 4.60
C ILE A 9 15.19 -4.39 3.76
N LYS A 10 15.76 -5.48 4.26
CA LYS A 10 15.70 -6.83 3.68
C LYS A 10 15.33 -7.82 4.77
N ASP A 11 14.72 -8.94 4.37
CA ASP A 11 14.44 -10.09 5.23
C ASP A 11 13.52 -9.82 6.45
N GLU A 12 12.90 -8.64 6.52
CA GLU A 12 11.80 -8.36 7.45
C GLU A 12 10.46 -8.71 6.80
N LYS A 13 9.61 -9.44 7.54
CA LYS A 13 8.26 -9.78 7.10
C LYS A 13 7.24 -8.86 7.73
N TYR A 14 6.20 -8.54 6.97
CA TYR A 14 5.06 -7.75 7.44
C TYR A 14 5.50 -6.35 7.91
N THR A 15 6.36 -5.72 7.13
CA THR A 15 6.82 -4.37 7.39
C THR A 15 6.22 -3.44 6.35
N SER A 16 5.36 -2.54 6.83
CA SER A 16 4.70 -1.49 6.05
C SER A 16 5.15 -0.10 6.52
N PHE A 17 5.24 0.84 5.58
CA PHE A 17 5.53 2.24 5.86
C PHE A 17 4.64 3.16 5.02
N TYR A 18 4.18 4.25 5.63
CA TYR A 18 3.73 5.43 4.88
C TYR A 18 4.85 6.46 4.83
N CYS A 19 5.01 7.08 3.66
CA CYS A 19 6.00 8.11 3.41
C CYS A 19 5.35 9.42 2.98
N LYS A 20 5.80 10.52 3.57
CA LYS A 20 5.53 11.88 3.12
C LYS A 20 6.86 12.58 2.87
N ASN A 21 7.05 13.08 1.66
CA ASN A 21 8.35 13.56 1.19
C ASN A 21 9.41 12.46 1.35
N ASP A 22 10.54 12.75 2.02
CA ASP A 22 11.57 11.75 2.31
C ASP A 22 11.37 11.07 3.68
N ILE A 23 10.36 11.46 4.46
CA ILE A 23 10.14 10.93 5.81
C ILE A 23 9.11 9.79 5.76
N CYS A 24 9.56 8.59 6.15
CA CYS A 24 8.74 7.40 6.27
C CYS A 24 8.62 6.96 7.73
N VAL A 25 7.44 6.46 8.08
CA VAL A 25 7.09 5.93 9.40
C VAL A 25 6.48 4.55 9.26
N LYS A 26 6.85 3.64 10.18
CA LYS A 26 6.37 2.25 10.18
C LYS A 26 4.90 2.24 10.60
N THR A 27 4.10 1.42 9.93
CA THR A 27 2.67 1.26 10.22
C THR A 27 2.27 -0.19 10.37
N ASP A 28 1.06 -0.43 10.84
CA ASP A 28 0.53 -1.79 10.94
C ASP A 28 0.38 -2.40 9.53
N PRO A 29 1.00 -3.56 9.26
CA PRO A 29 0.87 -4.27 7.98
C PRO A 29 -0.56 -4.77 7.69
N LEU A 30 -1.46 -4.77 8.68
CA LEU A 30 -2.85 -5.18 8.53
C LEU A 30 -3.78 -4.06 8.04
N TYR A 31 -3.27 -2.83 7.90
CA TYR A 31 -4.04 -1.66 7.42
C TYR A 31 -5.24 -1.27 8.30
N ASP A 32 -5.23 -1.67 9.57
CA ASP A 32 -6.28 -1.31 10.53
C ASP A 32 -6.19 0.18 10.94
N ASP A 33 -5.01 0.78 10.79
CA ASP A 33 -4.76 2.18 11.12
C ASP A 33 -5.42 3.13 10.10
N LYS A 34 -6.38 3.92 10.57
CA LYS A 34 -7.01 4.98 9.75
C LYS A 34 -6.18 6.26 9.66
N THR A 35 -5.21 6.40 10.55
CA THR A 35 -4.36 7.58 10.68
C THR A 35 -2.91 7.19 10.87
N VAL A 36 -2.00 8.07 10.46
CA VAL A 36 -0.56 7.92 10.65
C VAL A 36 0.06 9.22 11.16
N GLU A 37 0.98 9.11 12.11
CA GLU A 37 1.72 10.25 12.65
C GLU A 37 3.07 10.38 11.95
N ILE A 38 3.30 11.50 11.27
CA ILE A 38 4.56 11.76 10.55
C ILE A 38 5.19 13.04 11.09
N PRO A 39 6.45 12.99 11.57
CA PRO A 39 7.18 14.20 11.98
C PRO A 39 7.65 14.99 10.75
N ASP A 40 7.70 16.31 10.89
CA ASP A 40 8.38 17.19 9.94
C ASP A 40 9.90 17.28 10.24
N GLU A 41 10.61 18.08 9.43
CA GLU A 41 12.06 18.33 9.59
C GLU A 41 12.44 19.02 10.91
N HIS A 42 11.48 19.66 11.58
CA HIS A 42 11.65 20.33 12.87
C HIS A 42 11.22 19.45 14.05
N GLY A 43 10.73 18.23 13.79
CA GLY A 43 10.23 17.30 14.78
C GLY A 43 8.77 17.54 15.21
N ASN A 44 8.03 18.43 14.55
CA ASN A 44 6.60 18.58 14.81
C ASN A 44 5.86 17.40 14.21
N VAL A 45 5.10 16.69 15.04
CA VAL A 45 4.32 15.53 14.61
C VAL A 45 2.97 15.99 14.09
N THR A 46 2.63 15.59 12.86
CA THR A 46 1.30 15.81 12.28
C THR A 46 0.63 14.47 12.08
N THR A 47 -0.62 14.34 12.53
CA THR A 47 -1.48 13.18 12.28
C THR A 47 -2.19 13.37 10.95
N TYR A 48 -2.04 12.41 10.05
CA TYR A 48 -2.68 12.37 8.74
C TYR A 48 -3.67 11.21 8.66
N ILE A 49 -4.78 11.41 7.97
CA ILE A 49 -5.73 10.36 7.62
C ILE A 49 -5.19 9.61 6.39
N VAL A 50 -5.09 8.28 6.51
CA VAL A 50 -4.68 7.38 5.41
C VAL A 50 -5.87 6.59 4.85
N ASP A 51 -6.98 6.55 5.60
CA ASP A 51 -8.25 5.99 5.17
C ASP A 51 -8.82 6.83 4.01
N THR A 52 -8.77 6.28 2.80
CA THR A 52 -9.14 6.98 1.57
C THR A 52 -10.26 6.29 0.83
N CYS A 53 -11.10 7.10 0.20
CA CYS A 53 -12.23 6.64 -0.59
C CYS A 53 -12.09 6.92 -2.08
N ASN A 54 -12.86 6.17 -2.85
CA ASN A 54 -13.13 6.52 -4.23
C ASN A 54 -13.85 7.88 -4.28
N ILE A 55 -13.45 8.73 -5.23
CA ILE A 55 -14.02 10.08 -5.38
C ILE A 55 -15.53 10.07 -5.62
N GLN A 56 -16.06 9.08 -6.35
CA GLN A 56 -17.50 8.96 -6.60
C GLN A 56 -18.26 8.59 -5.32
N ALA A 57 -17.71 7.69 -4.50
CA ALA A 57 -18.29 7.33 -3.20
C ALA A 57 -18.29 8.52 -2.24
N ALA A 58 -17.19 9.27 -2.17
CA ALA A 58 -17.12 10.53 -1.41
C ALA A 58 -18.14 11.56 -1.89
N GLN A 59 -18.32 11.70 -3.21
CA GLN A 59 -19.31 12.61 -3.80
C GLN A 59 -20.75 12.24 -3.43
N ASN A 60 -21.05 10.94 -3.38
CA ASN A 60 -22.37 10.41 -3.03
C ASN A 60 -22.60 10.26 -1.52
N ASN A 61 -21.61 10.64 -0.69
CA ASN A 61 -21.63 10.46 0.77
C ASN A 61 -21.86 8.99 1.19
N ASP A 62 -21.31 8.06 0.40
CA ASP A 62 -21.39 6.61 0.57
C ASP A 62 -20.00 6.03 0.91
N CYS A 63 -19.25 6.79 1.70
CA CYS A 63 -17.89 6.47 2.08
C CYS A 63 -17.82 6.30 3.60
N PRO A 64 -17.56 5.09 4.13
CA PRO A 64 -17.45 4.85 5.56
C PRO A 64 -16.10 5.29 6.17
N SER A 65 -15.33 6.11 5.45
CA SER A 65 -14.00 6.56 5.91
C SER A 65 -14.11 7.55 7.05
N MET A 66 -12.99 7.76 7.75
CA MET A 66 -12.83 8.90 8.64
C MET A 66 -13.12 10.24 7.92
N GLU A 67 -13.76 11.17 8.63
CA GLU A 67 -14.03 12.52 8.11
C GLU A 67 -12.76 13.41 8.17
N CYS A 68 -12.50 14.16 7.09
CA CYS A 68 -11.53 15.25 7.03
C CYS A 68 -12.24 16.61 7.05
N ASN A 69 -11.56 17.63 7.58
CA ASN A 69 -12.01 19.02 7.55
C ASN A 69 -11.30 19.82 6.46
N THR A 70 -10.02 19.53 6.23
CA THR A 70 -9.17 20.22 5.26
C THR A 70 -8.37 19.24 4.41
N ASP A 71 -7.87 19.69 3.25
CA ASP A 71 -6.98 18.88 2.40
C ASP A 71 -5.76 18.39 3.17
N SER A 72 -5.19 19.22 4.05
CA SER A 72 -4.01 18.91 4.85
C SER A 72 -4.23 17.84 5.91
N ASP A 73 -5.48 17.52 6.26
CA ASP A 73 -5.77 16.42 7.18
C ASP A 73 -5.50 15.07 6.52
N CYS A 74 -5.54 15.00 5.19
CA CYS A 74 -5.35 13.79 4.41
C CYS A 74 -3.87 13.61 4.02
N LEU A 75 -3.35 12.38 4.10
CA LEU A 75 -2.00 12.11 3.59
C LEU A 75 -1.91 12.34 2.07
N SER A 76 -3.01 12.15 1.34
CA SER A 76 -3.15 12.47 -0.09
C SER A 76 -3.28 13.95 -0.40
N ASN A 77 -3.31 14.82 0.62
CA ASN A 77 -3.53 16.25 0.49
C ASN A 77 -4.80 16.59 -0.33
N LYS A 78 -5.89 15.84 -0.11
CA LYS A 78 -7.15 16.02 -0.83
C LYS A 78 -8.36 15.50 -0.05
N CYS A 79 -9.21 16.42 0.36
CA CYS A 79 -10.46 16.21 1.10
C CYS A 79 -11.65 16.62 0.22
N VAL A 80 -12.55 15.68 -0.07
CA VAL A 80 -13.74 15.91 -0.90
C VAL A 80 -14.96 15.45 -0.12
N ASN A 81 -15.93 16.36 0.07
CA ASN A 81 -17.14 16.08 0.85
C ASN A 81 -16.84 15.45 2.22
N LYS A 82 -15.82 15.99 2.90
CA LYS A 82 -15.30 15.48 4.18
C LYS A 82 -14.65 14.11 4.13
N HIS A 83 -14.30 13.56 2.97
CA HIS A 83 -13.58 12.29 2.89
C HIS A 83 -12.24 12.47 2.18
N CYS A 84 -11.20 11.81 2.70
CA CYS A 84 -9.91 11.76 2.02
C CYS A 84 -10.04 10.92 0.76
N VAL A 85 -9.51 11.41 -0.37
CA VAL A 85 -9.59 10.73 -1.66
C VAL A 85 -8.23 10.68 -2.34
N PHE A 86 -8.08 9.81 -3.33
CA PHE A 86 -6.84 9.76 -4.12
C PHE A 86 -6.53 11.08 -4.82
N ASN A 87 -5.25 11.43 -4.77
CA ASN A 87 -4.69 12.59 -5.44
C ASN A 87 -3.58 12.17 -6.39
N ASN A 88 -3.83 12.27 -7.70
CA ASN A 88 -2.84 11.90 -8.71
C ASN A 88 -1.64 12.86 -8.77
N LYS A 89 -1.80 14.10 -8.27
CA LYS A 89 -0.73 15.10 -8.25
C LYS A 89 0.21 14.91 -7.06
N GLU A 90 -0.35 14.51 -5.92
CA GLU A 90 0.38 14.25 -4.68
C GLU A 90 -0.06 12.88 -4.14
N PRO A 91 0.42 11.78 -4.74
CA PRO A 91 0.00 10.45 -4.35
C PRO A 91 0.58 10.10 -2.98
N MET A 92 -0.22 9.40 -2.17
CA MET A 92 0.28 8.75 -0.97
C MET A 92 1.32 7.71 -1.38
N ILE A 93 2.50 7.75 -0.75
CA ILE A 93 3.54 6.75 -0.97
C ILE A 93 3.48 5.73 0.16
N HIS A 94 3.38 4.46 -0.22
CA HIS A 94 3.40 3.33 0.70
C HIS A 94 4.51 2.37 0.32
N CYS A 95 5.21 1.84 1.32
CA CYS A 95 6.27 0.87 1.14
C CYS A 95 5.94 -0.42 1.87
N GLU A 96 6.14 -1.56 1.21
CA GLU A 96 5.92 -2.89 1.75
C GLU A 96 7.05 -3.85 1.39
N ASP A 97 7.24 -4.84 2.25
CA ASP A 97 8.01 -6.02 1.89
C ASP A 97 7.28 -6.86 0.84
N ILE A 98 7.99 -7.17 -0.23
CA ILE A 98 7.52 -8.05 -1.30
C ILE A 98 8.41 -9.27 -1.32
N GLN A 99 7.79 -10.45 -1.36
CA GLN A 99 8.50 -11.68 -1.60
C GLN A 99 8.79 -11.84 -3.09
N GLY A 100 10.06 -11.94 -3.45
CA GLY A 100 10.49 -12.31 -4.80
C GLY A 100 9.98 -13.71 -5.19
N PRO A 101 9.97 -14.05 -6.49
CA PRO A 101 9.54 -15.36 -6.95
C PRO A 101 10.47 -16.45 -6.39
N ASP A 102 9.88 -17.51 -5.86
CA ASP A 102 10.60 -18.73 -5.52
C ASP A 102 11.06 -19.43 -6.81
N PHE A 103 12.31 -19.90 -6.86
CA PHE A 103 12.83 -20.66 -8.00
C PHE A 103 13.58 -21.89 -7.50
N LEU A 104 13.07 -23.09 -7.84
CA LEU A 104 13.74 -24.40 -7.68
C LEU A 104 14.68 -24.48 -6.44
N PHE A 105 14.10 -24.73 -5.28
CA PHE A 105 14.76 -24.83 -3.95
C PHE A 105 15.34 -23.53 -3.38
N ILE A 106 15.31 -22.41 -4.11
CA ILE A 106 15.70 -21.09 -3.62
C ILE A 106 14.43 -20.32 -3.28
N LYS A 107 14.30 -19.92 -2.01
CA LYS A 107 13.25 -18.98 -1.60
C LYS A 107 13.58 -17.60 -2.13
N GLY A 108 12.59 -16.91 -2.68
CA GLY A 108 12.74 -15.52 -3.11
C GLY A 108 13.12 -14.63 -1.93
N GLU A 109 14.02 -13.69 -2.18
CA GLU A 109 14.40 -12.69 -1.19
C GLU A 109 13.23 -11.74 -0.91
N LEU A 110 13.12 -11.29 0.33
CA LEU A 110 12.22 -10.21 0.72
C LEU A 110 12.93 -8.88 0.46
N TYR A 111 12.29 -8.01 -0.30
CA TYR A 111 12.80 -6.67 -0.55
C TYR A 111 11.70 -5.64 -0.38
N MET A 112 12.08 -4.46 0.09
CA MET A 112 11.16 -3.35 0.27
C MET A 112 10.87 -2.66 -1.07
N HIS A 113 9.59 -2.41 -1.34
CA HIS A 113 9.15 -1.69 -2.54
C HIS A 113 8.21 -0.56 -2.14
N CYS A 114 8.46 0.64 -2.67
CA CYS A 114 7.64 1.82 -2.45
C CYS A 114 6.85 2.20 -3.71
N GLY A 115 5.53 2.32 -3.59
CA GLY A 115 4.62 2.66 -4.69
C GLY A 115 3.56 3.68 -4.29
N LYS A 116 2.66 3.98 -5.22
CA LYS A 116 1.47 4.79 -4.92
C LYS A 116 0.45 3.93 -4.17
N ALA A 117 -0.10 4.43 -3.07
CA ALA A 117 -1.21 3.80 -2.38
C ALA A 117 -2.53 4.17 -3.06
N TRP A 118 -3.33 3.17 -3.39
CA TRP A 118 -4.68 3.27 -3.94
C TRP A 118 -5.67 2.68 -2.93
N GLY A 119 -5.70 3.25 -1.72
CA GLY A 119 -6.67 2.92 -0.69
C GLY A 119 -6.16 1.78 0.14
N ILE A 120 -7.03 0.78 0.33
CA ILE A 120 -6.66 -0.52 0.92
C ILE A 120 -5.70 -1.30 -0.01
N PHE A 121 -5.48 -0.84 -1.25
CA PHE A 121 -4.64 -1.54 -2.22
C PHE A 121 -3.38 -0.77 -2.55
N VAL A 122 -2.24 -1.44 -2.49
CA VAL A 122 -0.95 -0.91 -2.92
C VAL A 122 -0.66 -1.48 -4.29
N VAL A 123 -0.64 -0.62 -5.31
CA VAL A 123 -0.34 -1.04 -6.68
C VAL A 123 1.17 -1.05 -6.84
N VAL A 124 1.77 -2.23 -6.70
CA VAL A 124 3.18 -2.47 -6.96
C VAL A 124 3.39 -2.62 -8.47
N MET A 125 3.97 -1.61 -9.12
CA MET A 125 4.38 -1.72 -10.52
C MET A 125 5.77 -2.38 -10.61
N MET A 126 5.82 -3.70 -10.72
CA MET A 126 7.07 -4.39 -11.09
C MET A 126 7.31 -4.20 -12.59
N ASN A 127 8.33 -3.41 -12.96
CA ASN A 127 8.85 -3.38 -14.33
C ASN A 127 9.60 -4.68 -14.64
N VAL A 128 8.86 -5.74 -14.98
CA VAL A 128 9.45 -6.92 -15.61
C VAL A 128 9.61 -6.59 -17.09
N LEU A 129 10.86 -6.62 -17.58
CA LEU A 129 11.24 -6.35 -18.98
C LEU A 129 10.67 -7.40 -19.95
N LEU A 130 9.35 -7.46 -20.09
CA LEU A 130 8.59 -8.17 -21.10
C LEU A 130 7.22 -7.48 -21.21
N ASN A 131 7.15 -6.45 -22.07
CA ASN A 131 5.93 -5.84 -22.61
C ASN A 131 4.92 -5.29 -21.60
N ASP A 132 5.18 -4.12 -21.00
CA ASP A 132 4.16 -3.22 -20.40
C ASP A 132 2.99 -3.91 -19.65
N VAL A 133 3.29 -4.92 -18.83
CA VAL A 133 2.28 -5.63 -18.03
C VAL A 133 2.16 -4.96 -16.66
N MET A 134 0.99 -4.39 -16.36
CA MET A 134 0.63 -3.92 -15.03
C MET A 134 0.23 -5.13 -14.15
N MET A 135 1.06 -5.48 -13.17
CA MET A 135 0.71 -6.46 -12.15
C MET A 135 0.05 -5.74 -10.97
N VAL A 136 -1.23 -6.01 -10.71
CA VAL A 136 -1.91 -5.58 -9.49
C VAL A 136 -1.81 -6.72 -8.49
N VAL A 137 -0.97 -6.56 -7.46
CA VAL A 137 -0.86 -7.54 -6.37
C VAL A 137 -1.87 -7.16 -5.29
N TYR A 138 -2.85 -8.02 -5.06
CA TYR A 138 -3.73 -7.93 -3.89
C TYR A 138 -3.03 -8.60 -2.71
N PRO A 139 -2.97 -7.98 -1.52
CA PRO A 139 -2.55 -8.69 -0.32
C PRO A 139 -3.60 -9.77 -0.03
N THR A 140 -3.34 -11.00 -0.46
CA THR A 140 -4.17 -12.15 -0.10
C THR A 140 -4.01 -12.39 1.39
N GLN A 141 -5.10 -12.26 2.15
CA GLN A 141 -5.16 -12.76 3.52
C GLN A 141 -4.71 -14.23 3.56
N MET A 142 -3.74 -14.52 4.42
CA MET A 142 -3.38 -15.89 4.78
C MET A 142 -4.58 -16.57 5.45
N ASN A 143 -5.29 -17.41 4.71
CA ASN A 143 -6.13 -18.43 5.33
C ASN A 143 -5.23 -19.60 5.75
N ILE A 144 -5.06 -19.75 7.06
CA ILE A 144 -4.44 -20.91 7.70
C ILE A 144 -5.38 -22.11 7.48
N ILE A 145 -5.01 -23.04 6.60
CA ILE A 145 -5.67 -24.34 6.48
C ILE A 145 -4.94 -25.33 7.40
N THR A 146 -5.67 -25.84 8.41
CA THR A 146 -5.21 -26.87 9.35
C THR A 146 -4.98 -28.22 8.63
N PRO A 147 -4.10 -29.10 9.17
CA PRO A 147 -3.52 -30.20 8.40
C PRO A 147 -4.50 -31.37 8.25
N GLY A 148 -4.85 -31.72 7.01
CA GLY A 148 -5.66 -32.91 6.75
C GLY A 148 -6.08 -33.20 5.30
N SER A 149 -6.01 -32.25 4.37
CA SER A 149 -6.33 -32.49 2.96
C SER A 149 -5.08 -32.50 2.08
N THR A 150 -4.87 -33.62 1.41
CA THR A 150 -3.92 -33.76 0.29
C THR A 150 -4.58 -33.21 -0.97
N GLU A 151 -4.55 -31.90 -1.15
CA GLU A 151 -4.78 -31.30 -2.47
C GLU A 151 -3.69 -30.27 -2.78
N LEU A 152 -3.06 -30.47 -3.92
CA LEU A 152 -2.05 -29.62 -4.52
C LEU A 152 -2.73 -28.32 -4.97
N VAL A 153 -2.91 -27.36 -4.07
CA VAL A 153 -3.39 -26.03 -4.45
C VAL A 153 -2.22 -25.29 -5.09
N MET A 154 -2.10 -25.42 -6.41
CA MET A 154 -1.46 -24.36 -7.20
C MET A 154 -2.23 -23.09 -6.91
N GLY A 155 -1.62 -22.19 -6.13
CA GLY A 155 -2.15 -20.86 -5.88
C GLY A 155 -2.38 -20.17 -7.20
N LEU A 156 -3.64 -20.13 -7.64
CA LEU A 156 -4.07 -19.39 -8.80
C LEU A 156 -3.93 -17.91 -8.42
N TYR A 157 -2.79 -17.30 -8.77
CA TYR A 157 -2.70 -15.84 -8.82
C TYR A 157 -3.75 -15.38 -9.82
N LEU A 158 -4.76 -14.65 -9.35
CA LEU A 158 -5.73 -14.04 -10.24
C LEU A 158 -5.04 -12.87 -10.94
N VAL A 159 -4.33 -13.16 -12.03
CA VAL A 159 -3.72 -12.15 -12.92
C VAL A 159 -4.86 -11.48 -13.68
N LEU A 160 -5.35 -10.35 -13.18
CA LEU A 160 -6.28 -9.50 -13.91
C LEU A 160 -5.50 -8.72 -14.98
N PHE A 161 -5.56 -9.20 -16.22
CA PHE A 161 -5.06 -8.48 -17.39
C PHE A 161 -5.97 -7.29 -17.70
N LEU A 162 -5.68 -6.10 -17.17
CA LEU A 162 -6.32 -4.86 -17.60
C LEU A 162 -5.55 -4.28 -18.79
N HIS A 163 -6.10 -4.42 -20.00
CA HIS A 163 -5.67 -3.64 -21.15
C HIS A 163 -6.21 -2.21 -20.98
N VAL A 164 -5.31 -1.24 -20.79
CA VAL A 164 -5.67 0.18 -20.85
C VAL A 164 -5.38 0.66 -22.28
N TYR A 165 -6.44 1.04 -23.01
CA TYR A 165 -6.34 1.76 -24.29
C TYR A 165 -6.11 3.26 -24.05
#